data_AF-A0A1S2K208-F1
#
_entry.id   AF-A0A1S2K208-F1
#
_cell.length_a   1.000
_cell.length_b   1.000
_cell.length_c   1.000
_cell.angle_alpha   90.00
_cell.angle_beta   90.00
_cell.angle_gamma   90.00
#
_symmetry.space_group_name_H-M   'P 1'
#
loop_
_entity.id
_entity.type
_entity.pdbx_description
1 polymer ?
#
loop_
_entity_poly.entity_id
_entity_poly.type
_entity_poly.pdbx_seq_one_letter_code
_entity_poly.pdbx_strand_id
1 'polypeptide(L)'
;MKYSSDPHLRKLALEAAQYITNDAGRMHKEDLLDDLCARIREREDLEAAVVRKAAQGLMRDLGERRSPRRNRRTGGLYHPDSIIKLGNGIWVWMKHTTPTDMTQWGLISSRNTVRTITAAADTQQYIHERTDAFRSHPGFSSLHPLEEAVFHYQQDTLDDADWDLDQDL
;
A
#
# COMPACT_ATOMS: atom_id res chain seq x y z
N MET A 1 -25.42 0.94 1.15
CA MET A 1 -24.58 0.81 2.36
C MET A 1 -23.12 1.00 1.96
N LYS A 2 -22.51 2.15 2.29
CA LYS A 2 -21.12 2.45 1.94
C LYS A 2 -20.21 1.94 3.08
N TYR A 3 -19.92 0.65 3.09
CA TYR A 3 -19.01 0.04 4.08
C TYR A 3 -17.60 0.67 4.05
N SER A 4 -17.18 1.24 2.92
CA SER A 4 -15.87 1.87 2.75
C SER A 4 -15.76 3.27 3.38
N SER A 5 -16.81 3.81 3.98
CA SER A 5 -16.76 5.11 4.69
C SER A 5 -16.73 5.01 6.20
N ASP A 6 -16.88 3.81 6.78
CA ASP A 6 -16.84 3.63 8.24
C ASP A 6 -15.39 3.53 8.74
N PRO A 7 -14.93 4.45 9.63
CA PRO A 7 -13.60 4.41 10.21
C PRO A 7 -13.28 3.10 10.94
N HIS A 8 -14.25 2.46 11.58
CA HIS A 8 -14.05 1.21 12.32
C HIS A 8 -13.77 0.04 11.37
N LEU A 9 -14.53 -0.06 10.28
CA LEU A 9 -14.31 -1.10 9.27
C LEU A 9 -13.01 -0.89 8.49
N ARG A 10 -12.58 0.36 8.32
CA ARG A 10 -11.28 0.67 7.76
C ARG A 10 -10.13 0.30 8.69
N LYS A 11 -10.25 0.62 9.98
CA LYS A 11 -9.29 0.20 11.01
C LYS A 11 -9.17 -1.32 11.04
N LEU A 12 -10.31 -2.02 10.97
CA LEU A 12 -10.36 -3.48 10.85
C LEU A 12 -9.54 -3.99 9.66
N ALA A 13 -9.66 -3.35 8.49
CA ALA A 13 -8.91 -3.73 7.30
C ALA A 13 -7.42 -3.47 7.42
N LEU A 14 -7.01 -2.39 8.08
CA LEU A 14 -5.61 -2.11 8.37
C LEU A 14 -5.03 -3.15 9.34
N GLU A 15 -5.74 -3.47 10.42
CA GLU A 15 -5.34 -4.49 11.39
C GLU A 15 -5.23 -5.87 10.76
N ALA A 16 -6.19 -6.25 9.90
CA ALA A 16 -6.14 -7.48 9.11
C ALA A 16 -4.89 -7.52 8.23
N ALA A 17 -4.63 -6.45 7.48
CA ALA A 17 -3.45 -6.35 6.64
C ALA A 17 -2.14 -6.44 7.43
N GLN A 18 -2.04 -5.76 8.58
CA GLN A 18 -0.88 -5.86 9.46
C GLN A 18 -0.70 -7.27 10.02
N TYR A 19 -1.80 -7.93 10.40
CA TYR A 19 -1.78 -9.28 10.95
C TYR A 19 -1.31 -10.33 9.94
N ILE A 20 -1.80 -10.27 8.70
CA ILE A 20 -1.44 -11.25 7.66
C ILE A 20 -0.12 -10.91 6.94
N THR A 21 0.50 -9.77 7.27
CA THR A 21 1.79 -9.38 6.70
C THR A 21 2.88 -10.27 7.29
N ASN A 22 3.66 -10.92 6.42
CA ASN A 22 4.80 -11.73 6.86
C ASN A 22 6.03 -10.88 7.23
N ASP A 23 7.09 -11.53 7.72
CA ASP A 23 8.34 -10.88 8.14
C ASP A 23 9.04 -10.08 7.01
N ALA A 24 8.76 -10.42 5.75
CA ALA A 24 9.25 -9.70 4.58
C ALA A 24 8.36 -8.51 4.18
N GLY A 25 7.37 -8.16 4.99
CA GLY A 25 6.43 -7.07 4.72
C GLY A 25 5.45 -7.36 3.59
N ARG A 26 5.28 -8.63 3.20
CA ARG A 26 4.40 -9.05 2.11
C ARG A 26 3.09 -9.59 2.64
N MET A 27 2.04 -9.40 1.85
CA MET A 27 0.71 -9.89 2.15
C MET A 27 0.05 -10.38 0.84
N HIS A 28 -0.64 -11.51 0.87
CA HIS A 28 -1.40 -12.00 -0.27
C HIS A 28 -2.84 -11.51 -0.20
N LYS A 29 -3.37 -11.08 -1.35
CA LYS A 29 -4.73 -10.56 -1.48
C LYS A 29 -5.80 -11.58 -1.07
N GLU A 30 -5.56 -12.87 -1.30
CA GLU A 30 -6.50 -13.94 -0.93
C GLU A 30 -6.53 -14.13 0.59
N ASP A 31 -5.37 -14.22 1.24
CA ASP A 31 -5.26 -14.30 2.69
C ASP A 31 -5.92 -13.10 3.38
N LEU A 32 -5.72 -11.88 2.83
CA LEU A 32 -6.35 -10.67 3.35
C LEU A 32 -7.87 -10.74 3.23
N LEU A 33 -8.37 -11.23 2.09
CA LEU A 33 -9.80 -11.36 1.85
C LEU A 33 -10.43 -12.37 2.82
N ASP A 34 -9.77 -13.49 3.05
CA ASP A 34 -10.27 -14.55 3.93
C ASP A 34 -10.25 -14.13 5.39
N ASP A 35 -9.19 -13.46 5.85
CA ASP A 35 -9.10 -12.89 7.20
C ASP A 35 -10.17 -11.81 7.43
N LEU A 36 -10.38 -10.91 6.45
CA LEU A 36 -11.47 -9.94 6.50
C LEU A 36 -12.86 -10.61 6.57
N CYS A 37 -13.08 -11.68 5.80
CA CYS A 37 -14.34 -12.41 5.86
C CYS A 37 -14.57 -13.04 7.24
N ALA A 38 -13.53 -13.60 7.87
CA ALA A 38 -13.61 -14.16 9.21
C ALA A 38 -13.98 -13.09 10.24
N ARG A 39 -13.27 -11.96 10.24
CA ARG A 39 -13.49 -10.85 11.18
C ARG A 39 -14.86 -10.18 11.05
N ILE A 40 -15.39 -10.07 9.82
CA ILE A 40 -16.73 -9.50 9.61
C ILE A 40 -17.80 -10.44 10.18
N ARG A 41 -17.67 -11.76 9.96
CA ARG A 41 -18.61 -12.76 10.49
C ARG A 41 -18.66 -12.81 12.01
N GLU A 42 -17.55 -12.54 12.68
CA GLU A 42 -17.51 -12.46 14.15
C GLU A 42 -18.30 -11.26 14.70
N ARG A 43 -18.51 -10.23 13.88
CA ARG A 43 -19.17 -8.97 14.27
C ARG A 43 -20.64 -8.90 13.84
N GLU A 44 -20.95 -9.47 12.68
CA GLU A 44 -22.27 -9.36 12.08
C GLU A 44 -22.76 -10.71 11.57
N ASP A 45 -24.03 -11.03 11.86
CA ASP A 45 -24.72 -12.20 11.30
C ASP A 45 -25.18 -11.88 9.87
N LEU A 46 -24.25 -11.99 8.93
CA LEU A 46 -24.46 -11.71 7.52
C LEU A 46 -24.33 -12.97 6.66
N GLU A 47 -25.15 -13.03 5.62
CA GLU A 47 -25.03 -14.01 4.55
C GLU A 47 -23.63 -14.01 3.92
N ALA A 48 -23.10 -15.19 3.61
CA ALA A 48 -21.72 -15.36 3.16
C ALA A 48 -21.35 -14.52 1.91
N ALA A 49 -22.30 -14.34 0.99
CA ALA A 49 -22.12 -13.51 -0.19
C ALA A 49 -21.98 -12.01 0.15
N VAL A 50 -22.71 -11.54 1.17
CA VAL A 50 -22.66 -10.15 1.64
C VAL A 50 -21.33 -9.90 2.35
N VAL A 51 -20.91 -10.82 3.22
CA VAL A 51 -19.59 -10.78 3.88
C VAL A 51 -18.47 -10.66 2.86
N ARG A 52 -18.45 -11.55 1.86
CA ARG A 52 -17.38 -11.54 0.85
C ARG A 52 -17.35 -10.24 0.06
N LYS A 53 -18.52 -9.68 -0.29
CA LYS A 53 -18.60 -8.39 -0.99
C LYS A 53 -18.13 -7.22 -0.12
N ALA A 54 -18.48 -7.22 1.17
CA ALA A 54 -18.01 -6.22 2.12
C ALA A 54 -16.48 -6.28 2.29
N ALA A 55 -15.94 -7.49 2.50
CA ALA A 55 -14.49 -7.73 2.61
C ALA A 55 -13.73 -7.28 1.35
N GLN A 56 -14.24 -7.60 0.15
CA GLN A 56 -13.67 -7.12 -1.11
C GLN A 56 -13.67 -5.59 -1.21
N GLY A 57 -14.74 -4.94 -0.75
CA GLY A 57 -14.85 -3.48 -0.70
C GLY A 57 -13.81 -2.85 0.21
N LEU A 58 -13.64 -3.39 1.41
CA LEU A 58 -12.66 -2.91 2.40
C LEU A 58 -11.23 -3.12 1.92
N MET A 59 -10.91 -4.31 1.39
CA MET A 59 -9.60 -4.59 0.81
C MET A 59 -9.27 -3.63 -0.33
N ARG A 60 -10.23 -3.35 -1.23
CA ARG A 60 -10.03 -2.40 -2.33
C ARG A 60 -9.76 -0.98 -1.79
N ASP A 61 -10.58 -0.51 -0.84
CA ASP A 61 -10.42 0.82 -0.23
C ASP A 61 -9.05 0.97 0.45
N LEU A 62 -8.63 -0.03 1.25
CA LEU A 62 -7.30 -0.09 1.85
C LEU A 62 -6.21 0.06 0.79
N GLY A 63 -6.27 -0.74 -0.27
CA GLY A 63 -5.29 -0.71 -1.33
C GLY A 63 -5.26 0.61 -2.10
N GLU A 64 -6.40 1.28 -2.30
CA GLU A 64 -6.48 2.59 -3.00
C GLU A 64 -5.97 3.75 -2.13
N ARG A 65 -6.26 3.73 -0.83
CA ARG A 65 -5.82 4.75 0.13
C ARG A 65 -4.33 4.65 0.42
N ARG A 66 -3.84 3.43 0.63
CA ARG A 66 -2.41 3.18 0.88
C ARG A 66 -1.59 3.10 -0.39
N SER A 67 -2.14 3.34 -1.58
CA SER A 67 -1.33 3.39 -2.80
C SER A 67 -0.27 4.50 -2.69
N PRO A 68 0.95 4.33 -3.24
CA PRO A 68 1.95 5.38 -3.27
C PRO A 68 1.38 6.60 -4.01
N ARG A 69 1.48 7.77 -3.38
CA ARG A 69 1.02 9.05 -3.93
C ARG A 69 2.13 10.06 -3.79
N ARG A 70 2.11 11.06 -4.66
CA ARG A 70 3.08 12.16 -4.61
C ARG A 70 2.90 12.90 -3.29
N ASN A 71 3.92 12.81 -2.44
CA ASN A 71 4.02 13.59 -1.24
C ASN A 71 4.26 15.06 -1.63
N ARG A 72 3.41 15.96 -1.13
CA ARG A 72 3.46 17.39 -1.47
C ARG A 72 4.71 18.09 -0.93
N ARG A 73 5.29 17.60 0.18
CA ARG A 73 6.45 18.18 0.88
C ARG A 73 7.77 17.69 0.31
N THR A 74 7.92 16.38 0.10
CA THR A 74 9.18 15.78 -0.36
C THR A 74 9.22 15.55 -1.87
N GLY A 75 8.09 15.68 -2.56
CA GLY A 75 7.98 15.45 -4.00
C GLY A 75 8.07 13.98 -4.43
N GLY A 76 8.42 13.07 -3.51
CA GLY A 76 8.57 11.63 -3.77
C GLY A 76 7.27 10.82 -3.60
N LEU A 77 7.33 9.53 -3.90
CA LEU A 77 6.21 8.59 -3.73
C LEU A 77 6.30 7.75 -2.45
N TYR A 78 7.41 7.87 -1.72
CA TYR A 78 7.68 7.03 -0.56
C TYR A 78 6.84 7.43 0.65
N HIS A 79 6.20 6.43 1.25
CA HIS A 79 5.76 6.47 2.63
C HIS A 79 5.85 5.05 3.21
N PRO A 80 6.37 4.83 4.42
CA PRO A 80 6.60 3.48 4.96
C PRO A 80 5.35 2.60 4.99
N ASP A 81 4.19 3.22 5.28
CA ASP A 81 2.88 2.55 5.33
C ASP A 81 2.08 2.63 4.02
N SER A 82 2.72 3.00 2.91
CA SER A 82 2.11 2.79 1.59
C SER A 82 2.32 1.35 1.12
N ILE A 83 1.43 0.86 0.25
CA ILE A 83 1.41 -0.51 -0.27
C ILE A 83 1.68 -0.48 -1.77
N ILE A 84 2.76 -1.11 -2.22
CA ILE A 84 2.96 -1.43 -3.64
C ILE A 84 2.22 -2.72 -3.98
N LYS A 85 1.56 -2.71 -5.14
CA LYS A 85 0.82 -3.87 -5.66
C LYS A 85 1.67 -4.53 -6.75
N LEU A 86 2.08 -5.76 -6.49
CA LEU A 86 2.86 -6.58 -7.40
C LEU A 86 1.94 -7.54 -8.18
N GLY A 87 2.55 -8.40 -9.00
CA GLY A 87 1.84 -9.46 -9.71
C GLY A 87 1.30 -10.52 -8.75
N ASN A 88 0.42 -11.39 -9.26
CA ASN A 88 -0.10 -12.56 -8.54
C ASN A 88 -0.78 -12.24 -7.19
N GLY A 89 -1.35 -11.03 -7.05
CA GLY A 89 -2.05 -10.63 -5.84
C GLY A 89 -1.16 -10.35 -4.64
N ILE A 90 0.15 -10.15 -4.84
CA ILE A 90 1.09 -9.83 -3.74
C ILE A 90 1.11 -8.33 -3.53
N TRP A 91 0.92 -7.91 -2.28
CA TRP A 91 1.03 -6.53 -1.83
C TRP A 91 2.20 -6.43 -0.85
N VAL A 92 2.96 -5.33 -0.91
CA VAL A 92 4.14 -5.14 -0.07
C VAL A 92 4.11 -3.74 0.53
N TRP A 93 4.36 -3.62 1.83
CA TRP A 93 4.57 -2.31 2.43
C TRP A 93 5.85 -1.67 1.88
N MET A 94 5.81 -0.40 1.51
CA MET A 94 6.92 0.29 0.88
C MET A 94 8.19 0.21 1.74
N LYS A 95 8.08 0.28 3.07
CA LYS A 95 9.27 0.16 3.94
C LYS A 95 10.06 -1.15 3.76
N HIS A 96 9.39 -2.24 3.38
CA HIS A 96 9.97 -3.56 3.19
C HIS A 96 10.27 -3.90 1.72
N THR A 97 10.02 -2.96 0.81
CA THR A 97 10.18 -3.17 -0.62
C THR A 97 11.64 -3.45 -0.97
N THR A 98 11.88 -4.54 -1.71
CA THR A 98 13.22 -4.94 -2.16
C THR A 98 13.53 -4.38 -3.56
N PRO A 99 14.80 -4.44 -4.02
CA PRO A 99 15.14 -4.05 -5.40
C PRO A 99 14.34 -4.83 -6.46
N THR A 100 14.08 -6.11 -6.21
CA THR A 100 13.28 -6.96 -7.11
C THR A 100 11.83 -6.51 -7.16
N ASP A 101 11.26 -6.12 -6.01
CA ASP A 101 9.89 -5.60 -5.95
C ASP A 101 9.76 -4.27 -6.69
N MET A 102 10.74 -3.37 -6.57
CA MET A 102 10.77 -2.13 -7.35
C MET A 102 10.77 -2.39 -8.85
N THR A 103 11.58 -3.37 -9.29
CA THR A 103 11.63 -3.79 -10.70
C THR A 103 10.27 -4.32 -11.16
N GLN A 104 9.65 -5.20 -10.38
CA GLN A 104 8.32 -5.74 -10.70
C GLN A 104 7.25 -4.65 -10.74
N TRP A 105 7.26 -3.73 -9.77
CA TRP A 105 6.33 -2.61 -9.73
C TRP A 105 6.51 -1.68 -10.93
N GLY A 106 7.75 -1.47 -11.39
CA GLY A 106 8.06 -0.74 -12.62
C GLY A 106 7.45 -1.37 -13.87
N LEU A 107 7.61 -2.69 -14.01
CA LEU A 107 7.04 -3.45 -15.13
C LEU A 107 5.50 -3.38 -15.15
N ILE A 108 4.85 -3.50 -14.00
CA ILE A 108 3.39 -3.44 -13.89
C ILE A 108 2.88 -2.03 -14.16
N SER A 109 3.53 -1.02 -13.58
CA SER A 109 3.16 0.39 -13.78
C SER A 109 3.32 0.80 -15.24
N SER A 110 4.38 0.36 -15.92
CA SER A 110 4.62 0.61 -17.36
C SER A 110 3.53 0.03 -18.26
N ARG A 111 3.02 -1.17 -17.95
CA ARG A 111 1.90 -1.77 -18.69
C ARG A 111 0.61 -0.96 -18.56
N ASN A 112 0.42 -0.27 -17.44
CA ASN A 112 -0.75 0.58 -17.20
C ASN A 112 -0.61 1.98 -17.85
N THR A 113 0.62 2.47 -18.04
CA THR A 113 0.95 3.78 -18.65
C THR A 113 0.40 3.99 -20.05
N VAL A 114 0.19 2.92 -20.84
CA VAL A 114 -0.40 3.00 -22.19
C VAL A 114 -1.78 3.67 -22.19
N ARG A 115 -2.43 3.81 -21.02
CA ARG A 115 -3.74 4.45 -20.84
C ARG A 115 -3.69 5.84 -20.18
N THR A 116 -2.58 6.28 -19.58
CA THR A 116 -2.51 7.53 -18.78
C THR A 116 -1.08 8.07 -18.74
N ILE A 117 -0.81 9.20 -19.43
CA ILE A 117 0.57 9.60 -19.78
C ILE A 117 1.35 10.25 -18.62
N THR A 118 0.75 11.15 -17.83
CA THR A 118 1.52 12.03 -16.93
C THR A 118 1.80 11.43 -15.54
N ALA A 119 0.79 10.89 -14.84
CA ALA A 119 0.99 10.29 -13.51
C ALA A 119 1.90 9.04 -13.55
N ALA A 120 1.95 8.40 -14.71
CA ALA A 120 2.84 7.28 -14.96
C ALA A 120 4.31 7.70 -15.08
N ALA A 121 4.60 8.90 -15.61
CA ALA A 121 5.96 9.39 -15.77
C ALA A 121 6.66 9.60 -14.42
N ASP A 122 5.98 10.24 -13.46
CA ASP A 122 6.51 10.45 -12.10
C ASP A 122 6.78 9.12 -11.39
N THR A 123 5.90 8.14 -11.58
CA THR A 123 6.07 6.79 -11.02
C THR A 123 7.26 6.06 -11.62
N GLN A 124 7.44 6.14 -12.94
CA GLN A 124 8.60 5.52 -13.60
C GLN A 124 9.91 6.20 -13.20
N GLN A 125 9.91 7.53 -13.09
CA GLN A 125 11.08 8.28 -12.64
C GLN A 125 11.47 7.88 -11.20
N TYR A 126 10.50 7.85 -10.29
CA TYR A 126 10.72 7.39 -8.91
C TYR A 126 11.32 5.98 -8.89
N ILE A 127 10.76 5.05 -9.66
CA ILE A 127 11.25 3.66 -9.71
C ILE A 127 12.67 3.58 -10.27
N HIS A 128 12.97 4.36 -11.31
CA HIS A 128 14.30 4.41 -11.93
C HIS A 128 15.36 4.90 -10.94
N GLU A 129 15.11 6.04 -10.29
CA GLU A 129 16.01 6.62 -9.29
C GLU A 129 16.30 5.64 -8.13
N ARG A 130 15.27 4.96 -7.62
CA ARG A 130 15.43 4.01 -6.50
C ARG A 130 16.16 2.74 -6.94
N THR A 131 15.91 2.28 -8.16
CA THR A 131 16.63 1.12 -8.73
C THR A 131 18.11 1.42 -8.88
N ASP A 132 18.46 2.62 -9.36
CA ASP A 132 19.87 3.03 -9.48
C ASP A 132 20.53 3.29 -8.13
N ALA A 133 19.78 3.81 -7.15
CA ALA A 133 20.25 3.94 -5.79
C ALA A 133 20.56 2.58 -5.15
N PHE A 134 19.72 1.55 -5.33
CA PHE A 134 20.00 0.18 -4.89
C PHE A 134 21.26 -0.40 -5.55
N ARG A 135 21.46 -0.15 -6.86
CA ARG A 135 22.67 -0.58 -7.57
C ARG A 135 23.94 0.09 -7.03
N SER A 136 23.84 1.37 -6.70
CA SER A 136 24.96 2.18 -6.18
C SER A 136 25.24 1.91 -4.71
N HIS A 137 24.28 1.36 -3.97
CA HIS A 137 24.36 1.09 -2.53
C HIS A 137 23.89 -0.34 -2.20
N PRO A 138 24.67 -1.38 -2.57
CA PRO A 138 24.25 -2.78 -2.43
C PRO A 138 24.10 -3.26 -0.98
N GLY A 139 24.50 -2.45 0.01
CA GLY A 139 24.30 -2.74 1.43
C GLY A 139 22.84 -2.58 1.91
N PHE A 140 21.97 -1.95 1.12
CA PHE A 140 20.56 -1.81 1.47
C PHE A 140 19.73 -2.96 0.88
N SER A 141 19.06 -3.71 1.75
CA SER A 141 18.17 -4.83 1.38
C SER A 141 16.71 -4.42 1.21
N SER A 142 16.31 -3.27 1.76
CA SER A 142 14.95 -2.73 1.71
C SER A 142 14.94 -1.23 1.46
N LEU A 143 13.78 -0.73 1.02
CA LEU A 143 13.60 0.64 0.57
C LEU A 143 13.67 1.67 1.70
N HIS A 144 13.17 1.35 2.91
CA HIS A 144 13.16 2.33 4.01
C HIS A 144 14.54 2.88 4.38
N PRO A 145 15.55 2.05 4.71
CA PRO A 145 16.87 2.57 5.04
C PRO A 145 17.55 3.26 3.85
N LEU A 146 17.24 2.87 2.61
CA LEU A 146 17.71 3.56 1.41
C LEU A 146 17.11 4.98 1.30
N GLU A 147 15.82 5.12 1.54
CA GLU A 147 15.12 6.41 1.49
C GLU A 147 15.65 7.37 2.56
N GLU A 148 15.92 6.89 3.78
CA GLU A 148 16.52 7.72 4.83
C GLU A 148 17.96 8.11 4.51
N ALA A 149 18.79 7.17 4.07
CA ALA A 149 20.22 7.40 3.89
C ALA A 149 20.56 8.19 2.62
N VAL A 150 19.87 7.92 1.50
CA VAL A 150 20.22 8.45 0.17
C VAL A 150 19.28 9.58 -0.24
N PHE A 151 17.99 9.46 0.06
CA PHE A 151 16.98 10.44 -0.35
C PHE A 151 16.53 11.36 0.80
N HIS A 152 17.17 11.22 1.97
CA HIS A 152 16.95 12.02 3.17
C HIS A 152 15.46 12.09 3.56
N TYR A 153 14.74 10.98 3.37
CA TYR A 153 13.36 10.89 3.79
C TYR A 153 13.26 11.20 5.29
N GLN A 154 12.42 12.18 5.62
CA GLN A 154 12.03 12.48 6.98
C GLN A 154 10.60 11.99 7.16
N GLN A 155 10.33 11.37 8.31
CA GLN A 155 9.01 10.84 8.63
C GLN A 155 7.95 11.92 8.40
N ASP A 156 7.06 11.64 7.47
CA ASP A 156 5.92 12.50 7.16
C ASP A 156 4.66 11.73 7.50
N THR A 157 3.60 12.44 7.89
CA THR A 157 2.28 11.83 7.99
C THR A 157 1.85 11.38 6.60
N LEU A 158 1.36 10.15 6.46
CA LEU A 158 0.69 9.76 5.23
C LEU A 158 -0.42 10.79 4.98
N ASP A 159 -0.47 11.35 3.77
CA ASP A 159 -1.47 12.33 3.28
C ASP A 159 -2.85 11.66 3.15
N ASP A 160 -3.26 11.01 4.22
CA ASP A 160 -4.52 10.33 4.44
C ASP A 160 -5.40 11.21 5.34
N ALA A 161 -4.94 12.42 5.72
CA ALA A 161 -5.41 13.45 6.69
C ALA A 161 -6.91 13.77 6.82
N ASP A 162 -7.80 12.98 6.22
CA ASP A 162 -9.18 12.77 6.62
C ASP A 162 -9.33 11.79 7.82
N TRP A 163 -8.25 11.30 8.46
CA TRP A 163 -8.37 10.35 9.61
C TRP A 163 -8.52 11.01 10.98
N ASP A 164 -7.97 12.20 11.19
CA ASP A 164 -7.85 12.79 12.54
C ASP A 164 -8.68 14.08 12.73
N LEU A 165 -9.31 14.62 11.69
CA LEU A 165 -10.10 15.86 11.81
C LEU A 165 -11.55 15.65 12.25
N ASP A 166 -12.02 14.40 12.34
CA ASP A 166 -13.39 14.06 12.77
C ASP A 166 -13.43 13.47 14.20
N GLN A 167 -12.34 13.53 14.98
CA GLN A 167 -12.36 13.13 16.40
C GLN A 167 -12.54 14.29 17.39
N ASP A 168 -12.57 15.55 16.92
CA ASP A 168 -12.74 16.73 17.78
C ASP A 168 -13.70 17.80 17.20
N LEU A 169 -14.90 17.42 16.76
CA LEU A 169 -16.04 18.34 16.56
C LEU A 169 -17.36 17.77 17.06
#